data_AF-A0A0G2H825-F1
#
_entry.id   AF-A0A0G2H825-F1
#
_cell.length_a   1.000
_cell.length_b   1.000
_cell.length_c   1.000
_cell.angle_alpha   90.00
_cell.angle_beta   90.00
_cell.angle_gamma   90.00
#
_symmetry.space_group_name_H-M   'P 1'
#
loop_
_entity.id
_entity.type
_entity.pdbx_description
1 polymer ?
#
loop_
_entity_poly.entity_id
_entity_poly.type
_entity_poly.pdbx_seq_one_letter_code
_entity_poly.pdbx_strand_id
1 'polypeptide(L)'
;MSTIVKALRTLGDKDQSTALYNFGAKSLWTTELEEKLTSGQLDVIVHCLKDPTARRGGRHLRFANLRGNVKRRLAKVDKPESEYTCMIMSAAGLERVGLKRRITQHLGSKDGGILHAVGQGALGLEIRKGDAAVLELLNQLVDRKSALACLAERALMRTLEGGCSVPIGVETEWLDPQRDSVLRMRAIVRSGKKSMMAASLVEAGADANLKNINTHRPSKD
;
A
#
# COMPACT_ATOMS: atom_id res chain seq x y z
N MET A 1 1.72 -24.04 -20.00
CA MET A 1 0.92 -22.81 -19.78
C MET A 1 1.79 -21.62 -20.15
N SER A 2 1.29 -20.65 -20.92
CA SER A 2 2.06 -19.46 -21.33
C SER A 2 1.55 -18.22 -20.61
N THR A 3 2.45 -17.40 -20.07
CA THR A 3 2.11 -16.12 -19.41
C THR A 3 2.39 -14.96 -20.35
N ILE A 4 1.41 -14.06 -20.52
CA ILE A 4 1.55 -12.83 -21.30
C ILE A 4 1.45 -11.63 -20.36
N VAL A 5 2.47 -10.78 -20.36
CA VAL A 5 2.49 -9.56 -19.55
C VAL A 5 2.04 -8.38 -20.40
N LYS A 6 0.95 -7.70 -19.99
CA LYS A 6 0.45 -6.49 -20.64
C LYS A 6 0.70 -5.28 -19.74
N ALA A 7 1.56 -4.35 -20.19
CA ALA A 7 1.73 -3.06 -19.54
C ALA A 7 0.65 -2.08 -20.03
N LEU A 8 -0.11 -1.50 -19.09
CA LEU A 8 -1.22 -0.60 -19.38
C LEU A 8 -1.01 0.74 -18.68
N ARG A 9 -1.57 1.82 -19.23
CA ARG A 9 -1.51 3.17 -18.65
C ARG A 9 -2.87 3.56 -18.08
N THR A 10 -2.88 3.99 -16.83
CA THR A 10 -4.08 4.44 -16.11
C THR A 10 -4.15 5.96 -16.04
N LEU A 11 -5.27 6.52 -15.57
CA LEU A 11 -5.44 7.95 -15.41
C LEU A 11 -4.34 8.57 -14.53
N GLY A 12 -3.96 7.88 -13.46
CA GLY A 12 -2.88 8.33 -12.57
C GLY A 12 -1.49 8.34 -13.21
N ASP A 13 -1.28 7.58 -14.30
CA ASP A 13 -0.04 7.64 -15.09
C ASP A 13 -0.03 8.82 -16.06
N LYS A 14 -1.21 9.17 -16.58
CA LYS A 14 -1.43 10.25 -17.54
C LYS A 14 -1.35 11.62 -16.86
N ASP A 15 -1.94 11.77 -15.66
CA ASP A 15 -1.88 13.01 -14.89
C ASP A 15 -0.90 12.92 -13.71
N GLN A 16 0.29 13.46 -13.94
CA GLN A 16 1.39 13.56 -12.96
C GLN A 16 1.50 14.96 -12.33
N SER A 17 0.54 15.85 -12.59
CA SER A 17 0.52 17.25 -12.13
C SER A 17 -0.44 17.45 -10.97
N THR A 18 -1.65 16.92 -11.07
CA THR A 18 -2.68 17.13 -10.06
C THR A 18 -2.28 16.49 -8.73
N ALA A 19 -2.51 17.19 -7.62
CA ALA A 19 -2.25 16.67 -6.29
C ALA A 19 -3.24 15.54 -5.96
N LEU A 20 -2.79 14.50 -5.25
CA LEU A 20 -3.61 13.29 -5.01
C LEU A 20 -4.96 13.55 -4.35
N TYR A 21 -4.97 14.45 -3.36
CA TYR A 21 -6.17 14.82 -2.62
C TYR A 21 -7.12 15.71 -3.44
N ASN A 22 -6.72 16.18 -4.63
CA ASN A 22 -7.54 17.01 -5.52
C ASN A 22 -8.22 16.20 -6.65
N PHE A 23 -7.91 14.91 -6.84
CA PHE A 23 -8.44 14.15 -7.97
C PHE A 23 -9.95 13.84 -7.87
N GLY A 24 -10.58 13.96 -6.70
CA GLY A 24 -12.00 13.64 -6.48
C GLY A 24 -12.40 12.17 -6.74
N ALA A 25 -11.53 11.37 -7.37
CA ALA A 25 -11.77 10.01 -7.80
C ALA A 25 -11.10 8.99 -6.86
N LYS A 26 -11.84 7.94 -6.53
CA LYS A 26 -11.29 6.70 -5.95
C LYS A 26 -10.65 5.87 -7.07
N SER A 27 -9.66 5.04 -6.75
CA SER A 27 -9.11 4.02 -7.67
C SER A 27 -8.38 4.52 -8.93
N LEU A 28 -7.69 5.67 -8.83
CA LEU A 28 -7.00 6.36 -9.94
C LEU A 28 -6.04 5.49 -10.79
N TRP A 29 -5.50 4.40 -10.22
CA TRP A 29 -4.56 3.48 -10.90
C TRP A 29 -5.10 2.07 -11.07
N THR A 30 -6.37 1.80 -10.74
CA THR A 30 -6.94 0.45 -10.85
C THR A 30 -8.20 0.41 -11.72
N THR A 31 -8.96 1.50 -11.85
CA THR A 31 -10.24 1.51 -12.58
C THR A 31 -10.14 0.90 -13.98
N GLU A 32 -9.22 1.36 -14.84
CA GLU A 32 -9.10 0.83 -16.21
C GLU A 32 -8.61 -0.62 -16.25
N LEU A 33 -7.87 -1.06 -15.23
CA LEU A 33 -7.40 -2.44 -15.12
C LEU A 33 -8.56 -3.35 -14.70
N GLU A 34 -9.37 -2.91 -13.74
CA GLU A 34 -10.56 -3.61 -13.23
C GLU A 34 -11.60 -3.82 -14.35
N GLU A 35 -11.80 -2.83 -15.22
CA GLU A 35 -12.66 -2.96 -16.41
C GLU A 35 -12.16 -4.05 -17.37
N LYS A 36 -10.84 -4.12 -17.58
CA LYS A 36 -10.22 -5.15 -18.42
C LYS A 36 -10.24 -6.53 -17.79
N LEU A 37 -10.11 -6.62 -16.47
CA LEU A 37 -10.27 -7.86 -15.73
C LEU A 37 -11.71 -8.38 -15.84
N THR A 38 -12.69 -7.50 -15.66
CA THR A 38 -14.13 -7.82 -15.71
C THR A 38 -14.58 -8.23 -17.11
N SER A 39 -14.07 -7.57 -18.15
CA SER A 39 -14.37 -7.90 -19.55
C SER A 39 -13.61 -9.12 -20.10
N GLY A 40 -12.78 -9.79 -19.28
CA GLY A 40 -12.01 -10.97 -19.71
C GLY A 40 -10.77 -10.66 -20.55
N GLN A 41 -10.36 -9.40 -20.67
CA GLN A 41 -9.15 -9.00 -21.41
C GLN A 41 -7.85 -9.24 -20.62
N LEU A 42 -7.97 -9.35 -19.30
CA LEU A 42 -6.93 -9.70 -18.32
C LEU A 42 -7.45 -10.79 -17.40
N ASP A 43 -6.58 -11.67 -16.94
CA ASP A 43 -6.91 -12.70 -15.96
C ASP A 43 -6.48 -12.33 -14.54
N VAL A 44 -5.41 -11.53 -14.43
CA VAL A 44 -4.81 -11.11 -13.17
C VAL A 44 -4.31 -9.66 -13.29
N ILE A 45 -4.52 -8.87 -12.24
CA ILE A 45 -3.87 -7.57 -12.04
C ILE A 45 -2.85 -7.71 -10.90
N VAL A 46 -1.66 -7.15 -11.09
CA VAL A 46 -0.64 -7.02 -10.03
C VAL A 46 -0.54 -5.56 -9.60
N HIS A 47 -0.69 -5.27 -8.32
CA HIS A 47 -0.60 -3.90 -7.82
C HIS A 47 0.08 -3.82 -6.44
N CYS A 48 0.68 -2.66 -6.13
CA CYS A 48 1.12 -2.38 -4.76
C CYS A 48 -0.11 -2.19 -3.87
N LEU A 49 -0.08 -2.68 -2.63
CA LEU A 49 -1.22 -2.49 -1.73
C LEU A 49 -1.31 -1.04 -1.21
N LYS A 50 -0.19 -0.36 -0.90
CA LYS A 50 -0.14 1.09 -0.67
C LYS A 50 1.29 1.65 -0.62
N ASP A 51 1.39 2.96 -0.79
CA ASP A 51 2.61 3.77 -0.58
C ASP A 51 2.50 4.62 0.71
N PRO A 52 3.64 5.02 1.32
CA PRO A 52 3.69 5.80 2.56
C PRO A 52 2.97 7.15 2.45
N THR A 53 2.24 7.52 3.50
CA THR A 53 1.67 8.87 3.70
C THR A 53 2.32 9.51 4.92
N ALA A 54 3.25 10.45 4.71
CA ALA A 54 3.88 11.19 5.79
C ALA A 54 3.37 12.63 5.84
N ARG A 55 2.69 12.99 6.95
CA ARG A 55 2.44 14.39 7.35
C ARG A 55 2.80 14.53 8.83
N ARG A 56 4.07 14.84 9.11
CA ARG A 56 4.52 15.25 10.45
C ARG A 56 4.75 16.76 10.44
N GLY A 57 3.78 17.54 10.90
CA GLY A 57 3.93 18.98 11.06
C GLY A 57 4.95 19.32 12.16
N GLY A 58 6.23 19.37 11.81
CA GLY A 58 7.26 20.03 12.60
C GLY A 58 7.33 21.51 12.24
N ARG A 59 7.59 22.39 13.21
CA ARG A 59 7.62 23.86 13.05
C ARG A 59 8.71 24.36 12.09
N HIS A 60 9.62 23.50 11.62
CA HIS A 60 10.78 23.87 10.80
C HIS A 60 10.82 23.18 9.43
N LEU A 61 9.86 22.30 9.09
CA LEU A 61 9.85 21.57 7.82
C LEU A 61 8.60 21.93 7.00
N ARG A 62 8.81 22.29 5.73
CA ARG A 62 7.73 22.49 4.75
C ARG A 62 7.52 21.20 3.96
N PHE A 63 6.27 20.75 3.89
CA PHE A 63 5.88 19.59 3.07
C PHE A 63 5.37 20.07 1.72
N ALA A 64 6.05 19.67 0.65
CA ALA A 64 5.67 19.98 -0.73
C ALA A 64 5.16 18.72 -1.45
N ASN A 65 4.33 18.93 -2.46
CA ASN A 65 3.76 17.84 -3.26
C ASN A 65 4.78 17.33 -4.29
N LEU A 66 5.19 16.07 -4.19
CA LEU A 66 6.12 15.45 -5.14
C LEU A 66 5.44 14.34 -5.96
N ARG A 67 5.22 14.59 -7.25
CA ARG A 67 4.53 13.67 -8.20
C ARG A 67 5.47 13.12 -9.28
N GLY A 68 5.08 11.98 -9.86
CA GLY A 68 5.82 11.25 -10.90
C GLY A 68 6.21 9.83 -10.46
N ASN A 69 6.88 9.07 -11.34
CA ASN A 69 7.47 7.78 -10.97
C ASN A 69 8.77 7.96 -10.16
N VAL A 70 9.31 6.86 -9.59
CA VAL A 70 10.48 6.88 -8.70
C VAL A 70 11.65 7.69 -9.26
N LYS A 71 12.07 7.38 -10.49
CA LYS A 71 13.23 8.01 -11.14
C LYS A 71 12.99 9.50 -11.38
N ARG A 72 11.79 9.90 -11.83
CA ARG A 72 11.43 11.32 -12.01
C ARG A 72 11.39 12.08 -10.69
N ARG A 73 10.90 11.46 -9.61
CA ARG A 73 10.91 12.08 -8.27
C ARG A 73 12.32 12.31 -7.78
N LEU A 74 13.19 11.30 -7.86
CA LEU A 74 14.61 11.45 -7.51
C LEU A 74 15.28 12.53 -8.36
N ALA A 75 15.04 12.54 -9.68
CA ALA A 75 15.59 13.58 -10.55
C ALA A 75 15.12 14.99 -10.17
N LYS A 76 13.90 15.17 -9.65
CA LYS A 76 13.44 16.46 -9.12
C LYS A 76 14.22 16.87 -7.86
N VAL A 77 14.45 15.93 -6.95
CA VAL A 77 15.23 16.17 -5.71
C VAL A 77 16.70 16.45 -6.03
N ASP A 78 17.27 15.77 -7.03
CA ASP A 78 18.70 15.87 -7.39
C ASP A 78 19.06 17.15 -8.17
N LYS A 79 18.07 17.97 -8.57
CA LYS A 79 18.36 19.24 -9.28
C LYS A 79 19.13 20.20 -8.37
N PRO A 80 20.19 20.88 -8.86
CA PRO A 80 20.91 21.89 -8.08
C PRO A 80 20.00 22.99 -7.51
N GLU A 81 19.02 23.43 -8.29
CA GLU A 81 18.00 24.41 -7.90
C GLU A 81 16.66 23.74 -7.55
N SER A 82 16.71 22.62 -6.82
CA SER A 82 15.49 21.93 -6.39
C SER A 82 14.78 22.68 -5.27
N GLU A 83 13.44 22.76 -5.35
CA GLU A 83 12.60 23.15 -4.22
C GLU A 83 12.56 22.09 -3.11
N TYR A 84 13.05 20.87 -3.39
CA TYR A 84 13.05 19.74 -2.47
C TYR A 84 14.44 19.49 -1.89
N THR A 85 14.54 19.47 -0.57
CA THR A 85 15.78 19.07 0.12
C THR A 85 15.88 17.55 0.30
N CYS A 86 14.74 16.88 0.46
CA CYS A 86 14.66 15.44 0.59
C CYS A 86 13.29 14.92 0.13
N MET A 87 13.17 13.61 -0.03
CA MET A 87 11.88 12.94 -0.26
C MET A 87 11.73 11.75 0.66
N ILE A 88 10.49 11.49 1.08
CA ILE A 88 10.11 10.27 1.80
C ILE A 88 9.57 9.26 0.78
N MET A 89 10.05 8.02 0.87
CA MET A 89 9.65 6.95 -0.04
C MET A 89 9.65 5.59 0.67
N SER A 90 8.89 4.63 0.15
CA SER A 90 8.94 3.25 0.61
C SER A 90 10.29 2.63 0.31
N ALA A 91 10.93 2.03 1.33
CA ALA A 91 12.18 1.30 1.16
C ALA A 91 12.02 0.17 0.12
N ALA A 92 10.94 -0.62 0.23
CA ALA A 92 10.61 -1.67 -0.72
C ALA A 92 10.49 -1.16 -2.17
N GLY A 93 9.94 0.06 -2.37
CA GLY A 93 9.83 0.68 -3.68
C GLY A 93 11.20 1.00 -4.29
N LEU A 94 12.15 1.50 -3.49
CA LEU A 94 13.52 1.78 -3.93
C LEU A 94 14.34 0.50 -4.16
N GLU A 95 14.19 -0.50 -3.29
CA GLU A 95 14.90 -1.78 -3.43
C GLU A 95 14.50 -2.53 -4.70
N ARG A 96 13.20 -2.64 -4.98
CA ARG A 96 12.67 -3.33 -6.17
C ARG A 96 13.14 -2.75 -7.50
N VAL A 97 13.44 -1.45 -7.53
CA VAL A 97 13.93 -0.76 -8.74
C VAL A 97 15.46 -0.61 -8.77
N GLY A 98 16.18 -1.31 -7.88
CA GLY A 98 17.65 -1.31 -7.85
C GLY A 98 18.27 -0.02 -7.32
N LEU A 99 17.53 0.75 -6.51
CA LEU A 99 17.96 2.05 -5.98
C LEU A 99 18.16 2.05 -4.47
N LYS A 100 18.42 0.88 -3.85
CA LYS A 100 18.66 0.73 -2.41
C LYS A 100 19.71 1.73 -1.87
N ARG A 101 20.78 1.96 -2.62
CA ARG A 101 21.86 2.92 -2.27
C ARG A 101 21.39 4.38 -2.07
N ARG A 102 20.19 4.73 -2.53
CA ARG A 102 19.60 6.07 -2.37
C ARG A 102 18.93 6.24 -1.01
N ILE A 103 18.75 5.17 -0.23
CA ILE A 103 18.18 5.24 1.11
C ILE A 103 19.24 5.77 2.06
N THR A 104 19.03 6.99 2.56
CA THR A 104 19.91 7.62 3.55
C THR A 104 19.50 7.31 4.98
N GLN A 105 18.21 7.04 5.22
CA GLN A 105 17.68 6.73 6.54
C GLN A 105 16.40 5.89 6.43
N HIS A 106 16.28 4.87 7.28
CA HIS A 106 15.02 4.16 7.51
C HIS A 106 14.18 4.90 8.56
N LEU A 107 12.89 5.08 8.30
CA LEU A 107 11.98 5.82 9.17
C LEU A 107 10.98 4.92 9.90
N GLY A 108 11.35 3.67 10.23
CA GLY A 108 10.46 2.73 10.94
C GLY A 108 10.07 3.23 12.33
N SER A 109 9.17 2.52 13.02
CA SER A 109 8.74 2.94 14.37
C SER A 109 9.89 3.04 15.37
N LYS A 110 10.90 2.15 15.25
CA LYS A 110 12.09 2.09 16.10
C LYS A 110 13.12 3.15 15.73
N ASP A 111 13.28 3.47 14.44
CA ASP A 111 14.37 4.33 13.94
C ASP A 111 13.97 5.78 13.64
N GLY A 112 12.69 6.02 13.32
CA GLY A 112 12.17 7.34 12.93
C GLY A 112 10.80 7.69 13.50
N GLY A 113 10.19 6.78 14.25
CA GLY A 113 8.88 6.99 14.89
C GLY A 113 7.72 7.15 13.89
N ILE A 114 7.85 6.64 12.67
CA ILE A 114 6.78 6.67 11.66
C ILE A 114 6.23 5.26 11.48
N LEU A 115 4.91 5.14 11.56
CA LEU A 115 4.18 3.93 11.19
C LEU A 115 3.95 3.90 9.67
N HIS A 116 4.04 2.73 9.05
CA HIS A 116 3.91 2.59 7.60
C HIS A 116 2.46 2.73 7.13
N ALA A 117 2.25 2.93 5.83
CA ALA A 117 0.90 2.90 5.27
C ALA A 117 0.36 1.46 5.22
N VAL A 118 -0.95 1.29 5.38
CA VAL A 118 -1.65 -0.02 5.28
C VAL A 118 -1.22 -0.80 4.02
N GLY A 119 -0.64 -1.98 4.19
CA GLY A 119 -0.14 -2.84 3.10
C GLY A 119 1.16 -2.38 2.46
N GLN A 120 1.88 -1.43 3.05
CA GLN A 120 3.13 -0.92 2.47
C GLN A 120 4.15 -2.04 2.30
N GLY A 121 4.71 -2.14 1.10
CA GLY A 121 5.70 -3.17 0.77
C GLY A 121 5.09 -4.48 0.28
N ALA A 122 3.79 -4.74 0.44
CA ALA A 122 3.15 -5.93 -0.12
C ALA A 122 2.65 -5.71 -1.56
N LEU A 123 2.64 -6.81 -2.34
CA LEU A 123 2.02 -6.87 -3.66
C LEU A 123 0.69 -7.62 -3.55
N GLY A 124 -0.35 -7.08 -4.17
CA GLY A 124 -1.67 -7.69 -4.31
C GLY A 124 -1.85 -8.28 -5.70
N LEU A 125 -2.52 -9.44 -5.75
CA LEU A 125 -2.98 -10.08 -6.98
C LEU A 125 -4.50 -10.01 -6.98
N GLU A 126 -5.08 -9.36 -7.97
CA GLU A 126 -6.53 -9.22 -8.14
C GLU A 126 -7.01 -10.06 -9.33
N ILE A 127 -8.07 -10.82 -9.10
CA ILE A 127 -8.66 -11.77 -10.07
C ILE A 127 -10.17 -11.60 -10.12
N ARG A 128 -10.81 -12.14 -11.16
CA ARG A 128 -12.28 -12.18 -11.23
C ARG A 128 -12.85 -13.04 -10.11
N LYS A 129 -13.99 -12.61 -9.55
CA LYS A 129 -14.75 -13.41 -8.60
C LYS A 129 -15.21 -14.71 -9.26
N GLY A 130 -14.97 -15.83 -8.57
CA GLY A 130 -15.38 -17.17 -9.05
C GLY A 130 -14.39 -17.84 -10.00
N ASP A 131 -13.26 -17.20 -10.34
CA ASP A 131 -12.24 -17.81 -11.19
C ASP A 131 -11.36 -18.79 -10.40
N ALA A 132 -11.91 -19.98 -10.14
CA ALA A 132 -11.25 -21.01 -9.33
C ALA A 132 -9.94 -21.52 -9.95
N ALA A 133 -9.87 -21.56 -11.29
CA ALA A 133 -8.68 -21.99 -12.01
C ALA A 133 -7.51 -21.03 -11.79
N VAL A 134 -7.75 -19.72 -11.94
CA VAL A 134 -6.71 -18.71 -11.68
C VAL A 134 -6.36 -18.66 -10.19
N LEU A 135 -7.36 -18.77 -9.30
CA LEU A 135 -7.11 -18.79 -7.86
C LEU A 135 -6.18 -19.93 -7.43
N GLU A 136 -6.40 -21.14 -7.95
CA GLU A 136 -5.58 -22.30 -7.63
C GLU A 136 -4.12 -22.11 -8.07
N LEU A 137 -3.91 -21.53 -9.25
CA LEU A 137 -2.57 -21.21 -9.76
C LEU A 137 -1.85 -20.18 -8.88
N LEU A 138 -2.56 -19.15 -8.43
CA LEU A 138 -1.97 -18.05 -7.66
C LEU A 138 -1.79 -18.38 -6.18
N ASN A 139 -2.53 -19.36 -5.63
CA ASN A 139 -2.41 -19.76 -4.21
C ASN A 139 -0.97 -20.14 -3.83
N GLN A 140 -0.19 -20.67 -4.77
CA GLN A 140 1.20 -21.06 -4.54
C GLN A 140 2.13 -19.85 -4.33
N LEU A 141 1.73 -18.64 -4.74
CA LEU A 141 2.50 -17.40 -4.58
C LEU A 141 2.20 -16.66 -3.28
N VAL A 142 1.18 -17.12 -2.53
CA VAL A 142 0.69 -16.40 -1.35
C VAL A 142 1.60 -16.64 -0.15
N ASP A 143 2.24 -15.59 0.34
CA ASP A 143 2.84 -15.59 1.67
C ASP A 143 1.75 -15.38 2.73
N ARG A 144 1.45 -16.43 3.50
CA ARG A 144 0.35 -16.42 4.48
C ARG A 144 0.51 -15.34 5.54
N LYS A 145 1.73 -15.12 6.04
CA LYS A 145 2.02 -14.11 7.08
C LYS A 145 1.73 -12.70 6.58
N SER A 146 2.22 -12.36 5.39
CA SER A 146 1.98 -11.06 4.76
C SER A 146 0.51 -10.87 4.43
N ALA A 147 -0.17 -11.91 3.94
CA ALA A 147 -1.59 -11.85 3.63
C ALA A 147 -2.45 -11.55 4.87
N LEU A 148 -2.21 -12.25 5.98
CA LEU A 148 -2.92 -12.03 7.25
C LEU A 148 -2.61 -10.66 7.87
N ALA A 149 -1.35 -10.22 7.83
CA ALA A 149 -0.98 -8.88 8.29
C ALA A 149 -1.66 -7.79 7.47
N CYS A 150 -1.58 -7.87 6.13
CA CYS A 150 -2.24 -6.93 5.23
C CYS A 150 -3.76 -6.92 5.41
N LEU A 151 -4.35 -8.08 5.67
CA LEU A 151 -5.77 -8.20 5.98
C LEU A 151 -6.14 -7.44 7.25
N ALA A 152 -5.41 -7.64 8.35
CA ALA A 152 -5.67 -6.94 9.61
C ALA A 152 -5.57 -5.41 9.42
N GLU A 153 -4.52 -4.94 8.75
CA GLU A 153 -4.33 -3.53 8.43
C GLU A 153 -5.45 -2.96 7.55
N ARG A 154 -5.90 -3.73 6.55
CA ARG A 154 -7.01 -3.34 5.65
C ARG A 154 -8.37 -3.41 6.34
N ALA A 155 -8.56 -4.30 7.31
CA ALA A 155 -9.78 -4.34 8.12
C ALA A 155 -9.92 -3.05 8.92
N LEU A 156 -8.85 -2.62 9.60
CA LEU A 156 -8.81 -1.32 10.28
C LEU A 156 -9.15 -0.16 9.32
N MET A 157 -8.52 -0.11 8.15
CA MET A 157 -8.78 0.97 7.18
C MET A 157 -10.24 0.97 6.72
N ARG A 158 -10.85 -0.20 6.50
CA ARG A 158 -12.28 -0.34 6.13
C ARG A 158 -13.20 0.14 7.25
N THR A 159 -12.94 -0.26 8.49
CA THR A 159 -13.74 0.16 9.65
C THR A 159 -13.72 1.66 9.88
N LEU A 160 -12.59 2.30 9.59
CA LEU A 160 -12.45 3.76 9.70
C LEU A 160 -13.00 4.52 8.47
N GLU A 161 -13.65 3.82 7.54
CA GLU A 161 -14.08 4.35 6.23
C GLU A 161 -12.93 5.06 5.49
N GLY A 162 -11.71 4.59 5.74
CA GLY A 162 -10.49 5.22 5.30
C GLY A 162 -10.20 4.96 3.82
N GLY A 163 -9.92 6.02 3.08
CA GLY A 163 -9.32 5.96 1.74
C GLY A 163 -7.82 6.25 1.73
N CYS A 164 -7.21 6.31 0.55
CA CYS A 164 -5.78 6.67 0.39
C CYS A 164 -5.41 8.04 0.97
N SER A 165 -6.40 8.93 1.16
CA SER A 165 -6.22 10.28 1.67
C SER A 165 -6.35 10.42 3.19
N VAL A 166 -6.77 9.36 3.89
CA VAL A 166 -6.92 9.40 5.35
C VAL A 166 -5.54 9.14 6.00
N PRO A 167 -5.08 10.01 6.92
CA PRO A 167 -3.76 9.90 7.54
C PRO A 167 -3.76 8.81 8.62
N ILE A 168 -3.73 7.57 8.16
CA ILE A 168 -3.62 6.35 8.95
C ILE A 168 -2.22 5.77 8.75
N GLY A 169 -1.51 5.53 9.86
CA GLY A 169 -0.29 4.73 9.88
C GLY A 169 -0.52 3.46 10.70
N VAL A 170 0.10 2.36 10.28
CA VAL A 170 0.03 1.06 10.96
C VAL A 170 1.41 0.45 11.11
N GLU A 171 1.54 -0.48 12.03
CA GLU A 171 2.66 -1.40 12.11
C GLU A 171 2.19 -2.74 12.61
N THR A 172 2.69 -3.80 11.97
CA THR A 172 2.38 -5.18 12.31
C THR A 172 3.65 -5.97 12.61
N GLU A 173 3.61 -6.79 13.66
CA GLU A 173 4.74 -7.62 14.10
C GLU A 173 4.21 -8.98 14.58
N TRP A 174 4.69 -10.07 14.00
CA TRP A 174 4.38 -11.43 14.48
C TRP A 174 5.21 -11.71 15.74
N LEU A 175 4.55 -12.03 16.86
CA LEU A 175 5.21 -12.12 18.17
C LEU A 175 5.78 -13.51 18.49
N ASP A 176 5.20 -14.55 17.91
CA ASP A 176 5.67 -15.93 18.08
C ASP A 176 6.22 -16.45 16.74
N PRO A 177 7.55 -16.57 16.61
CA PRO A 177 8.18 -17.10 15.41
C PRO A 177 7.86 -18.57 15.12
N GLN A 178 7.43 -19.33 16.13
CA GLN A 178 7.20 -20.78 16.05
C GLN A 178 5.72 -21.13 15.87
N ARG A 179 4.79 -20.29 16.34
CA ARG A 179 3.34 -20.62 16.32
C ARG A 179 2.50 -19.77 15.38
N ASP A 180 3.05 -18.71 14.78
CA ASP A 180 2.35 -17.84 13.81
C ASP A 180 0.93 -17.43 14.23
N SER A 181 0.68 -17.37 15.54
CA SER A 181 -0.66 -17.31 16.10
C SER A 181 -1.03 -15.92 16.58
N VAL A 182 -0.05 -15.06 16.88
CA VAL A 182 -0.30 -13.74 17.45
C VAL A 182 0.38 -12.66 16.62
N LEU A 183 -0.44 -11.80 16.02
CA LEU A 183 -0.04 -10.60 15.31
C LEU A 183 -0.28 -9.39 16.23
N ARG A 184 0.78 -8.67 16.57
CA ARG A 184 0.63 -7.35 17.20
C ARG A 184 0.39 -6.32 16.10
N MET A 185 -0.64 -5.49 16.27
CA MET A 185 -0.89 -4.34 15.39
C MET A 185 -0.91 -3.04 16.20
N ARG A 186 -0.11 -2.06 15.79
CA ARG A 186 -0.18 -0.66 16.25
C ARG A 186 -0.77 0.19 15.14
N ALA A 187 -1.59 1.17 15.49
CA ALA A 187 -2.16 2.10 14.54
C ALA A 187 -2.22 3.52 15.09
N ILE A 188 -2.06 4.50 14.20
CA ILE A 188 -2.23 5.90 14.48
C ILE A 188 -3.17 6.52 13.45
N VAL A 189 -4.14 7.29 13.92
CA VAL A 189 -5.06 8.07 13.07
C VAL A 189 -4.90 9.53 13.45
N ARG A 190 -4.83 10.42 12.46
CA ARG A 190 -4.69 11.87 12.69
C ARG A 190 -5.87 12.65 12.10
N SER A 191 -6.36 13.65 12.81
CA SER A 191 -7.31 14.63 12.27
C SER A 191 -6.85 16.03 12.64
N GLY A 192 -6.39 16.80 11.64
CA GLY A 192 -5.78 18.11 11.84
C GLY A 192 -4.59 18.07 12.81
N LYS A 193 -4.74 18.73 13.97
CA LYS A 193 -3.74 18.74 15.05
C LYS A 193 -3.88 17.60 16.06
N LYS A 194 -5.01 16.87 16.05
CA LYS A 194 -5.27 15.77 16.98
C LYS A 194 -4.76 14.46 16.39
N SER A 195 -4.20 13.60 17.23
CA SER A 195 -3.82 12.24 16.88
C SER A 195 -4.27 11.27 17.95
N MET A 196 -4.73 10.10 17.54
CA MET A 196 -5.08 8.99 18.40
C MET A 196 -4.24 7.78 18.00
N MET A 197 -3.62 7.12 18.99
CA MET A 197 -2.84 5.91 18.80
C MET A 197 -3.49 4.77 19.57
N ALA A 198 -3.60 3.61 18.95
CA ALA A 198 -4.12 2.40 19.56
C ALA A 198 -3.18 1.23 19.23
N ALA A 199 -3.09 0.27 20.15
CA ALA A 199 -2.38 -0.98 19.96
C ALA A 199 -3.31 -2.14 20.33
N SER A 200 -3.28 -3.20 19.54
CA SER A 200 -4.09 -4.40 19.74
C SER A 200 -3.29 -5.65 19.42
N LEU A 201 -3.63 -6.75 20.09
CA LEU A 201 -3.16 -8.09 19.74
C LEU A 201 -4.28 -8.77 18.94
N VAL A 202 -3.93 -9.26 17.76
CA VAL A 202 -4.84 -10.00 16.88
C VAL A 202 -4.36 -11.44 16.86
N GLU A 203 -5.20 -12.35 17.36
CA GLU A 203 -4.93 -13.78 17.25
C GLU A 203 -5.35 -14.28 15.86
N ALA A 204 -4.40 -14.84 15.13
CA ALA A 204 -4.68 -15.57 13.91
C ALA A 204 -5.26 -16.94 14.30
N GLY A 205 -6.59 -17.08 14.23
CA GLY A 205 -7.24 -18.37 14.45
C GLY A 205 -6.65 -19.46 13.55
N ALA A 206 -6.60 -20.70 14.05
CA ALA A 206 -6.10 -21.87 13.31
C ALA A 206 -6.78 -22.02 11.92
N ASP A 207 -8.04 -21.61 11.82
CA ASP A 207 -8.87 -21.63 10.61
C ASP A 207 -9.00 -20.28 9.90
N ALA A 208 -8.02 -19.37 10.01
CA ALA A 208 -8.01 -18.12 9.22
C ALA A 208 -7.93 -18.46 7.72
N ASN A 209 -9.09 -18.75 7.13
CA ASN A 209 -9.24 -19.33 5.82
C ASN A 209 -9.16 -18.21 4.79
N LEU A 210 -7.97 -17.98 4.25
CA LEU A 210 -7.68 -16.95 3.25
C LEU A 210 -8.63 -17.00 2.03
N LYS A 211 -9.25 -18.16 1.77
CA LYS A 211 -10.21 -18.38 0.66
C LYS A 211 -11.41 -17.43 0.67
N ASN A 212 -11.87 -16.98 1.85
CA ASN A 212 -13.07 -16.14 1.95
C ASN A 212 -12.78 -14.66 2.26
N ILE A 213 -11.51 -14.31 2.51
CA ILE A 213 -11.20 -13.04 3.16
C ILE A 213 -10.81 -11.93 2.16
N ASN A 214 -10.57 -12.28 0.89
CA ASN A 214 -10.22 -11.34 -0.18
C ASN A 214 -11.38 -10.98 -1.13
N THR A 215 -12.62 -11.41 -0.86
CA THR A 215 -13.71 -11.42 -1.85
C THR A 215 -14.69 -10.24 -1.79
N HIS A 216 -14.48 -9.28 -0.88
CA HIS A 216 -15.41 -8.15 -0.72
C HIS A 216 -14.73 -6.79 -0.74
N ARG A 217 -14.81 -6.15 -1.91
CA ARG A 217 -14.97 -4.69 -1.99
C ARG A 217 -16.42 -4.39 -1.59
N PRO A 218 -16.71 -3.38 -0.74
CA PRO A 218 -18.08 -2.92 -0.59
C PRO A 218 -18.65 -2.56 -1.96
N SER A 219 -19.93 -2.85 -2.18
CA SER A 219 -20.65 -2.42 -3.38
C SER A 219 -20.45 -0.91 -3.57
N LYS A 220 -20.33 -0.47 -4.82
CA LYS A 220 -20.40 0.95 -5.17
C LYS A 220 -21.88 1.35 -5.12
N ASP A 221 -22.46 1.36 -3.93
CA ASP A 221 -23.74 2.02 -3.67
C ASP A 221 -23.45 3.40 -3.07
#